data_AF-A0A6S7FK24-F1
#
_entry.id   AF-A0A6S7FK24-F1
#
_cell.length_a   1.000
_cell.length_b   1.000
_cell.length_c   1.000
_cell.angle_alpha   90.00
_cell.angle_beta   90.00
_cell.angle_gamma   90.00
#
_symmetry.space_group_name_H-M   'P 1'
#
loop_
_entity.id
_entity.type
_entity.pdbx_description
1 polymer ?
#
loop_
_entity_poly.entity_id
_entity_poly.type
_entity_poly.pdbx_seq_one_letter_code
_entity_poly.pdbx_strand_id
1 'polypeptide(L)'
;MAMRTSECFLKEMDSNSCGTSRDIRGIVLLCDCNDDIQRHLARFRLSKSNLNECDLILARVGMFDISQQEKEQLLVCPYHRHKFGKFWQPSKVTCQYPLHKGKSKTLKGTDVVTLQMAKDV
;
A
#
# COMPACT_ATOMS: atom_id res chain seq x y z
N MET A 1 -3.04 7.75 -27.02
CA MET A 1 -1.81 8.39 -26.50
C MET A 1 -1.86 8.30 -24.99
N ALA A 2 -1.04 7.46 -24.36
CA ALA A 2 -1.03 7.33 -22.91
C ALA A 2 -0.38 8.58 -22.29
N MET A 3 -1.13 9.30 -21.46
CA MET A 3 -0.61 10.45 -20.72
C MET A 3 0.45 9.94 -19.74
N ARG A 4 1.71 10.35 -19.93
CA ARG A 4 2.72 10.27 -18.86
C ARG A 4 2.27 11.26 -17.78
N THR A 5 1.53 10.77 -16.79
CA THR A 5 1.20 11.56 -15.61
C THR A 5 2.49 11.80 -14.84
N SER A 6 2.98 13.04 -14.78
CA SER A 6 4.15 13.43 -13.97
C SER A 6 3.85 13.49 -12.47
N GLU A 7 2.79 12.82 -12.04
CA GLU A 7 2.17 12.98 -10.73
C GLU A 7 2.07 11.63 -10.05
N CYS A 8 2.09 11.63 -8.72
CA CYS A 8 1.88 10.42 -7.94
C CYS A 8 0.46 9.89 -8.19
N PHE A 9 0.32 8.62 -8.56
CA PHE A 9 -0.99 8.01 -8.80
C PHE A 9 -1.88 7.98 -7.54
N LEU A 10 -1.28 8.14 -6.36
CA LEU A 10 -1.95 8.17 -5.06
C LEU A 10 -2.32 9.58 -4.58
N LYS A 11 -2.07 10.60 -5.40
CA LYS A 11 -2.38 11.99 -5.06
C LYS A 11 -3.86 12.20 -4.73
N GLU A 12 -4.76 11.57 -5.48
CA GLU A 12 -6.21 11.70 -5.31
C GLU A 12 -6.79 10.65 -4.34
N MET A 13 -6.09 9.54 -4.10
CA MET A 13 -6.55 8.46 -3.22
C MET A 13 -6.30 8.75 -1.73
N ASP A 14 -5.32 9.58 -1.43
CA ASP A 14 -4.92 9.90 -0.06
C ASP A 14 -5.17 11.38 0.21
N SER A 15 -5.94 11.69 1.26
CA SER A 15 -6.22 13.09 1.63
C SER A 15 -4.98 13.88 2.06
N ASN A 16 -3.86 13.20 2.30
CA ASN A 16 -2.58 13.85 2.57
C ASN A 16 -1.85 14.19 1.27
N SER A 17 -1.17 15.33 1.25
CA SER A 17 -0.38 15.77 0.11
C SER A 17 0.78 14.82 -0.22
N CYS A 18 1.08 14.72 -1.52
CA CYS A 18 2.33 14.11 -1.98
C CYS A 18 3.54 14.81 -1.36
N GLY A 19 4.62 14.06 -1.11
CA GLY A 19 5.76 14.65 -0.43
C GLY A 19 7.01 13.80 -0.42
N THR A 20 8.03 14.36 0.22
CA THR A 20 9.32 13.73 0.46
C THR A 20 9.24 12.79 1.67
N SER A 21 10.17 11.86 1.78
CA SER A 21 10.29 11.01 2.95
C SER A 21 11.71 10.54 3.12
N ARG A 22 12.26 10.63 4.35
CA ARG A 22 13.65 10.25 4.67
C ARG A 22 14.67 10.90 3.72
N ASP A 23 14.48 12.19 3.44
CA ASP A 23 15.31 12.99 2.53
C ASP A 23 15.28 12.57 1.04
N ILE A 24 14.48 11.56 0.69
CA ILE A 24 14.25 11.16 -0.69
C ILE A 24 13.24 12.11 -1.33
N ARG A 25 13.59 12.62 -2.51
CA ARG A 25 12.77 13.51 -3.35
C ARG A 25 12.57 12.90 -4.74
N GLY A 26 11.63 13.47 -5.48
CA GLY A 26 11.32 13.03 -6.85
C GLY A 26 10.32 11.86 -6.86
N ILE A 27 9.70 11.65 -8.02
CA ILE A 27 8.70 10.61 -8.24
C ILE A 27 9.38 9.49 -9.04
N VAL A 28 9.11 8.24 -8.68
CA VAL A 28 9.71 7.06 -9.33
C VAL A 28 8.63 6.14 -9.87
N LEU A 29 8.98 5.26 -10.82
CA LEU A 29 8.08 4.20 -11.25
C LEU A 29 7.80 3.24 -10.09
N LEU A 30 6.54 2.84 -9.95
CA LEU A 30 6.13 1.93 -8.89
C LEU A 30 6.84 0.57 -9.03
N CYS A 31 7.02 0.07 -10.26
CA CYS A 31 7.74 -1.17 -10.53
C CYS A 31 9.25 -1.10 -10.28
N ASP A 32 9.84 0.11 -10.22
CA ASP A 32 11.26 0.28 -9.86
C ASP A 32 11.48 0.25 -8.34
N CYS A 33 10.40 0.23 -7.55
CA CYS A 33 10.47 0.16 -6.10
C CYS A 33 10.87 -1.25 -5.66
N ASN A 34 12.07 -1.39 -5.08
CA ASN A 34 12.68 -2.68 -4.73
C ASN A 34 13.23 -2.72 -3.29
N ASP A 35 12.53 -2.12 -2.33
CA ASP A 35 12.92 -2.23 -0.92
C ASP A 35 12.76 -3.68 -0.43
N ASP A 36 13.69 -4.12 0.43
CA ASP A 36 13.47 -5.35 1.19
C ASP A 36 12.28 -5.18 2.16
N ILE A 37 11.20 -5.89 1.82
CA ILE A 37 9.96 -5.99 2.58
C ILE A 37 9.79 -7.33 3.30
N GLN A 38 10.78 -8.23 3.31
CA GLN A 38 10.63 -9.59 3.87
C GLN A 38 10.25 -9.58 5.34
N ARG A 39 10.95 -8.75 6.14
CA ARG A 39 10.62 -8.55 7.55
C ARG A 39 9.22 -7.98 7.75
N HIS A 40 8.76 -7.14 6.81
CA HIS A 40 7.43 -6.56 6.83
C HIS A 40 6.36 -7.62 6.54
N LEU A 41 6.56 -8.41 5.49
CA LEU A 41 5.69 -9.53 5.15
C LEU A 41 5.61 -10.53 6.31
N ALA A 42 6.73 -10.86 6.95
CA ALA A 42 6.76 -11.73 8.13
C ALA A 42 5.94 -11.17 9.29
N ARG A 43 6.08 -9.87 9.58
CA ARG A 43 5.31 -9.18 10.63
C ARG A 43 3.80 -9.27 10.40
N PHE A 44 3.35 -9.24 9.14
CA PHE A 44 1.95 -9.31 8.76
C PHE A 44 1.49 -10.70 8.28
N ARG A 45 2.33 -11.74 8.46
CA ARG A 45 2.04 -13.13 8.04
C ARG A 45 1.75 -13.28 6.53
N LEU A 46 2.36 -12.42 5.73
CA LEU A 46 2.29 -12.41 4.26
C LEU A 46 3.52 -13.07 3.60
N SER A 47 4.44 -13.67 4.35
CA SER A 47 5.66 -14.28 3.79
C SER A 47 5.43 -15.38 2.74
N LYS A 48 4.24 -15.98 2.71
CA LYS A 48 3.86 -17.00 1.71
C LYS A 48 3.26 -16.41 0.44
N SER A 49 2.88 -15.13 0.49
CA SER A 49 2.37 -14.37 -0.65
C SER A 49 3.59 -13.86 -1.40
N ASN A 50 3.89 -14.43 -2.57
CA ASN A 50 5.01 -14.01 -3.40
C ASN A 50 4.80 -12.57 -3.92
N LEU A 51 5.00 -11.58 -3.05
CA LEU A 51 4.72 -10.16 -3.28
C LEU A 51 6.02 -9.37 -3.32
N ASN A 52 6.13 -8.50 -4.31
CA ASN A 52 7.12 -7.42 -4.30
C ASN A 52 6.53 -6.14 -3.68
N GLU A 53 7.35 -5.08 -3.55
CA GLU A 53 6.92 -3.80 -2.98
C GLU A 53 5.78 -3.16 -3.78
N CYS A 54 5.83 -3.26 -5.11
CA CYS A 54 4.80 -2.75 -6.02
C CYS A 54 3.44 -3.44 -5.80
N ASP A 55 3.40 -4.79 -5.74
CA ASP A 55 2.20 -5.57 -5.42
C ASP A 55 1.62 -5.19 -4.06
N LEU A 56 2.50 -5.02 -3.06
CA LEU A 56 2.10 -4.72 -1.70
C LEU A 56 1.47 -3.34 -1.59
N ILE A 57 2.02 -2.33 -2.28
CA ILE A 57 1.46 -0.97 -2.31
C ILE A 57 0.08 -1.00 -2.97
N LEU A 58 -0.06 -1.64 -4.13
CA LEU A 58 -1.33 -1.75 -4.85
C LEU A 58 -2.42 -2.42 -4.02
N ALA A 59 -2.08 -3.56 -3.39
CA ALA A 59 -3.01 -4.29 -2.54
C ALA A 59 -3.52 -3.45 -1.36
N ARG A 60 -2.70 -2.53 -0.84
CA ARG A 60 -3.08 -1.66 0.29
C ARG A 60 -3.94 -0.47 -0.09
N VAL A 61 -3.89 -0.07 -1.35
CA VAL A 61 -4.73 0.99 -1.89
C VAL A 61 -5.96 0.42 -2.60
N GLY A 62 -6.17 -0.90 -2.52
CA GLY A 62 -7.35 -1.58 -3.07
C GLY A 62 -7.30 -1.82 -4.58
N MET A 63 -6.14 -1.67 -5.22
CA MET A 63 -6.00 -1.84 -6.68
C MET A 63 -5.54 -3.26 -7.01
N PHE A 64 -6.48 -4.20 -7.12
CA PHE A 64 -6.18 -5.61 -7.39
C PHE A 64 -6.20 -5.98 -8.88
N ASP A 65 -7.05 -5.34 -9.67
CA ASP A 65 -7.32 -5.67 -11.07
C ASP A 65 -6.64 -4.71 -12.05
N ILE A 66 -5.35 -4.42 -11.81
CA ILE A 66 -4.53 -3.59 -12.71
C ILE A 66 -3.69 -4.48 -13.63
N SER A 67 -3.68 -4.19 -14.93
CA SER A 67 -2.85 -4.92 -15.88
C SER A 67 -1.36 -4.62 -15.68
N GLN A 68 -0.49 -5.52 -16.13
CA GLN A 68 0.95 -5.31 -16.02
C GLN A 68 1.41 -4.03 -16.75
N GLN A 69 0.84 -3.73 -17.92
CA GLN A 69 1.19 -2.53 -18.69
C GLN A 69 0.79 -1.24 -17.97
N GLU A 70 -0.36 -1.22 -17.30
CA GLU A 70 -0.79 -0.07 -16.51
C GLU A 70 0.11 0.12 -15.28
N LYS A 71 0.48 -0.99 -14.64
CA LYS A 71 1.35 -1.01 -13.47
C LYS A 71 2.74 -0.46 -13.75
N GLU A 72 3.30 -0.77 -14.92
CA GLU A 72 4.58 -0.23 -15.41
C GLU A 72 4.56 1.28 -15.69
N GLN A 73 3.38 1.89 -15.78
CA GLN A 73 3.21 3.33 -16.01
C GLN A 73 2.90 4.12 -14.73
N LEU A 74 2.65 3.44 -13.60
CA LEU A 74 2.32 4.09 -12.35
C LEU A 74 3.56 4.74 -11.72
N LEU A 75 3.38 5.99 -11.30
CA LEU A 75 4.40 6.81 -10.64
C LEU A 75 4.04 7.04 -9.17
N VAL A 76 4.99 6.85 -8.26
CA VAL A 76 4.76 6.99 -6.81
C VAL A 76 5.76 7.96 -6.18
N CYS A 77 5.28 8.81 -5.26
CA CYS A 77 6.15 9.70 -4.48
C CYS A 77 6.74 8.98 -3.25
N PRO A 78 7.87 9.46 -2.69
CA PRO A 78 8.55 8.79 -1.59
C PRO A 78 7.69 8.70 -0.33
N TYR A 79 6.87 9.73 -0.07
CA TYR A 79 5.89 9.71 1.02
C TYR A 79 4.90 8.54 0.89
N HIS A 80 4.22 8.42 -0.25
CA HIS A 80 3.22 7.37 -0.46
C HIS A 80 3.86 5.98 -0.56
N ARG A 81 5.02 5.87 -1.21
CA ARG A 81 5.80 4.62 -1.25
C ARG A 81 6.07 4.12 0.17
N HIS A 82 6.57 4.99 1.05
CA HIS A 82 6.83 4.61 2.43
C HIS A 82 5.56 4.33 3.23
N LYS A 83 4.54 5.18 3.08
CA LYS A 83 3.25 5.05 3.79
C LYS A 83 2.53 3.75 3.46
N PHE A 84 2.51 3.34 2.19
CA PHE A 84 1.81 2.13 1.74
C PHE A 84 2.75 0.94 1.53
N GLY A 85 4.07 1.12 1.55
CA GLY A 85 5.07 0.05 1.44
C GLY A 85 5.63 -0.36 2.80
N LYS A 86 6.94 -0.24 2.97
CA LYS A 86 7.69 -0.76 4.11
C LYS A 86 7.32 -0.17 5.48
N PHE A 87 6.82 1.06 5.52
CA PHE A 87 6.50 1.74 6.79
C PHE A 87 5.00 1.75 7.08
N TRP A 88 4.19 1.08 6.26
CA TRP A 88 2.78 0.95 6.50
C TRP A 88 2.50 0.36 7.87
N GLN A 89 1.58 0.96 8.60
CA GLN A 89 1.04 0.43 9.83
C GLN A 89 -0.47 0.34 9.66
N PRO A 90 -1.11 -0.71 10.20
CA PRO A 90 -2.56 -0.71 10.29
C PRO A 90 -2.99 0.49 11.12
N SER A 91 -3.95 1.26 10.59
CA SER A 91 -4.66 2.24 11.39
C SER A 91 -5.22 1.56 12.64
N LYS A 92 -5.43 2.32 13.72
CA LYS A 92 -6.20 1.81 14.87
C LYS A 92 -7.66 1.65 14.43
N VAL A 93 -7.97 0.57 13.72
CA VAL A 93 -9.27 0.37 13.12
C VAL A 93 -10.26 0.01 14.23
N THR A 94 -11.15 0.94 14.60
CA THR A 94 -12.49 0.58 15.07
C THR A 94 -13.08 -0.34 14.01
N CYS A 95 -13.51 -1.54 14.40
CA CYS A 95 -14.23 -2.48 13.55
C CYS A 95 -15.11 -1.73 12.54
N GLN A 96 -14.77 -1.79 11.24
CA GLN A 96 -15.45 -1.01 10.19
C GLN A 96 -16.75 -1.66 9.71
N TYR A 97 -17.23 -2.70 10.40
CA TYR A 97 -18.53 -3.26 10.08
C TYR A 97 -19.61 -2.22 10.43
N PRO A 98 -20.46 -1.78 9.47
CA PRO A 98 -21.37 -0.65 9.65
C PRO A 98 -22.40 -0.85 10.78
N LEU A 99 -22.57 -2.07 11.27
CA LEU A 99 -23.48 -2.42 12.35
C LEU A 99 -22.79 -2.63 13.72
N HIS A 100 -21.47 -2.50 13.80
CA HIS A 100 -20.72 -2.90 14.99
C HIS A 100 -20.12 -1.67 15.72
N LYS A 101 -20.79 -1.19 16.76
CA LYS A 101 -20.25 -0.20 17.72
C LYS A 101 -19.28 -0.89 18.71
N GLY A 102 -18.21 -1.49 18.19
CA GLY A 102 -17.18 -2.13 19.00
C GLY A 102 -16.05 -1.17 19.38
N LYS A 103 -15.44 -1.36 20.56
CA LYS A 103 -14.20 -0.67 20.94
C LYS A 103 -13.12 -0.92 19.88
N SER A 104 -12.34 0.11 19.53
CA SER A 104 -11.16 -0.04 18.65
C SER A 104 -10.27 -1.14 19.18
N LYS A 105 -10.02 -2.16 18.37
CA LYS A 105 -9.02 -3.17 18.68
C LYS A 105 -7.83 -2.90 17.78
N THR A 106 -6.69 -2.58 18.39
CA THR A 106 -5.43 -2.62 17.68
C THR A 106 -5.23 -4.03 17.14
N LEU A 107 -4.97 -4.16 15.84
CA LEU A 107 -4.56 -5.43 15.26
C LEU A 107 -3.31 -5.89 16.01
N LYS A 108 -3.45 -6.97 16.78
CA LYS A 108 -2.34 -7.66 17.44
C LYS A 108 -1.59 -8.45 16.37
N GLY A 109 -0.33 -8.79 16.58
CA GLY A 109 0.46 -9.59 15.62
C GLY A 109 -0.11 -10.99 15.31
N THR A 110 -1.19 -11.38 15.98
CA THR A 110 -1.99 -12.58 15.71
C THR A 110 -3.08 -12.37 14.67
N ASP A 111 -3.53 -11.13 14.47
CA ASP A 111 -4.63 -10.81 13.58
C ASP A 111 -4.10 -10.82 12.14
N VAL A 112 -4.59 -11.77 11.34
CA VAL A 112 -4.16 -11.98 9.97
C VAL A 112 -5.03 -11.11 9.07
N VAL A 113 -4.42 -10.17 8.35
CA VAL A 113 -5.07 -9.50 7.22
C VAL A 113 -4.49 -10.13 5.96
N THR A 114 -5.24 -11.07 5.37
CA THR A 114 -4.81 -11.73 4.13
C THR A 114 -5.12 -10.84 2.93
N LEU A 115 -4.44 -11.07 1.80
CA LEU A 115 -4.81 -10.43 0.53
C LEU A 115 -6.26 -10.73 0.14
N GLN A 116 -6.77 -11.93 0.45
CA GLN A 116 -8.17 -12.29 0.24
C GLN A 116 -9.09 -11.37 1.02
N MET A 117 -8.80 -11.16 2.32
CA MET A 117 -9.57 -10.23 3.14
C MET A 117 -9.51 -8.79 2.63
N ALA A 118 -8.39 -8.39 2.01
CA ALA A 118 -8.27 -7.06 1.42
C ALA A 118 -9.08 -6.90 0.11
N LYS A 119 -9.39 -8.00 -0.59
CA LYS A 119 -10.24 -8.01 -1.80
C LYS A 119 -11.74 -8.04 -1.50
N ASP A 120 -12.13 -8.56 -0.35
CA ASP A 120 -13.53 -8.75 0.08
C ASP A 120 -14.14 -7.54 0.82
N VAL A 121 -13.37 -6.45 0.99
CA VAL A 121 -13.81 -5.18 1.64
C VAL A 121 -14.25 -4.19 0.57
#